data_AF-A0A8S1NXZ4-F1
#
_entry.id   AF-A0A8S1NXZ4-F1
#
_cell.length_a   1.000
_cell.length_b   1.000
_cell.length_c   1.000
_cell.angle_alpha   90.00
_cell.angle_beta   90.00
_cell.angle_gamma   90.00
#
_symmetry.space_group_name_H-M   'P 1'
#
loop_
_entity.id
_entity.type
_entity.pdbx_description
1 polymer ?
#
loop_
_entity_poly.entity_id
_entity_poly.type
_entity_poly.pdbx_seq_one_letter_code
_entity_poly.pdbx_strand_id
1 'polypeptide(L)'
;MGINCCKSDTYRTEMVSEIINFNFNEPKQEIPLEQRVIRELMLDTKTVCQLQICLKKFLLENAFIIKEQKIQVQDKGIVSRFSAPPLLDQVWQIAILYSKNYITICKKLVGYIIDREYNQRNLHQKILKKMLPEYDDKMYQIELEFIIWVNSYELEQIMMDIHNSIISQETLTFEFILDLMMQMKINLCKKETQKFQKRQICDKNIELVFKKIQQFIPRDLESIMMHKYCLSQQLAKQYIYEYCHFMTMMKFSQIVLVPSQEVDQVWHTHQCMTKQYRQFCNAIYEKFIYHNPANQGNQNTVQNFYSQTLMLYKSLFKYEPDSQIWPCKEERWNPQNCLGSWVNLYRLSMSIIQLVQEKLEPISKNILQKYQSWNGTNVFRNQTEIQMGKSISMMTLNPQQNTNYQVGCYSLQELEEDKFSQNQRVNEQFFDDDVILQFIQ
;
A
#
# COMPACT_ATOMS: atom_id res chain seq x y z
N MET A 1 -11.94 50.41 -15.67
CA MET A 1 -12.24 48.96 -15.76
C MET A 1 -11.44 48.27 -14.66
N GLY A 2 -12.07 48.09 -13.49
CA GLY A 2 -11.44 47.35 -12.40
C GLY A 2 -11.60 45.86 -12.68
N ILE A 3 -10.48 45.15 -12.84
CA ILE A 3 -10.47 43.69 -12.90
C ILE A 3 -10.83 43.22 -11.49
N ASN A 4 -12.09 42.84 -11.30
CA ASN A 4 -12.47 41.98 -10.18
C ASN A 4 -11.77 40.64 -10.42
N CYS A 5 -10.53 40.52 -9.93
CA CYS A 5 -9.92 39.21 -9.73
C CYS A 5 -10.81 38.51 -8.71
N CYS A 6 -11.66 37.60 -9.20
CA CYS A 6 -12.62 36.90 -8.35
C CYS A 6 -11.83 36.22 -7.23
N LYS A 7 -12.29 36.34 -5.98
CA LYS A 7 -11.72 35.59 -4.83
C LYS A 7 -11.59 34.08 -5.11
N SER A 8 -12.28 33.56 -6.14
CA SER A 8 -12.16 32.19 -6.64
C SER A 8 -10.79 31.85 -7.24
N ASP A 9 -10.11 32.80 -7.87
CA ASP A 9 -8.87 32.51 -8.59
C ASP A 9 -7.68 32.54 -7.64
N THR A 10 -7.72 33.41 -6.62
CA THR A 10 -6.64 33.57 -5.64
C THR A 10 -6.40 32.30 -4.83
N TYR A 11 -7.46 31.70 -4.25
CA TYR A 11 -7.29 30.48 -3.45
C TYR A 11 -6.88 29.27 -4.30
N ARG A 12 -7.29 29.23 -5.59
CA ARG A 12 -6.90 28.14 -6.49
C ARG A 12 -5.41 28.22 -6.80
N THR A 13 -4.90 29.40 -7.14
CA THR A 13 -3.47 29.63 -7.38
C THR A 13 -2.63 29.29 -6.14
N GLU A 14 -3.09 29.67 -4.95
CA GLU A 14 -2.42 29.32 -3.68
C GLU A 14 -2.35 27.81 -3.46
N MET A 15 -3.47 27.08 -3.61
CA MET A 15 -3.47 25.62 -3.42
C MET A 15 -2.62 24.87 -4.45
N VAL A 16 -2.61 25.35 -5.70
CA VAL A 16 -1.74 24.81 -6.75
C VAL A 16 -0.27 25.01 -6.37
N SER A 17 0.11 26.21 -5.94
CA SER A 17 1.47 26.52 -5.49
C SER A 17 1.88 25.64 -4.29
N GLU A 18 0.99 25.49 -3.31
CA GLU A 18 1.25 24.68 -2.12
C GLU A 18 1.52 23.21 -2.46
N ILE A 19 0.71 22.59 -3.33
CA ILE A 19 0.85 21.16 -3.63
C ILE A 19 1.98 20.84 -4.60
N ILE A 20 2.25 21.73 -5.56
CA ILE A 20 3.38 21.56 -6.50
C ILE A 20 4.68 21.53 -5.71
N ASN A 21 4.87 22.51 -4.82
CA ASN A 21 6.08 22.64 -4.00
C ASN A 21 6.11 21.68 -2.80
N PHE A 22 5.02 20.96 -2.53
CA PHE A 22 5.00 20.01 -1.42
C PHE A 22 5.85 18.79 -1.71
N ASN A 23 6.77 18.51 -0.78
CA ASN A 23 7.53 17.28 -0.74
C ASN A 23 6.97 16.38 0.38
N PHE A 24 6.59 15.15 0.02
CA PHE A 24 6.14 14.16 1.00
C PHE A 24 7.27 13.61 1.88
N ASN A 25 8.52 13.99 1.59
CA ASN A 25 9.70 13.62 2.37
C ASN A 25 10.02 14.73 3.38
N GLU A 26 10.15 14.40 4.68
CA GLU A 26 10.74 15.36 5.62
C GLU A 26 12.24 15.54 5.34
N PRO A 27 12.85 16.70 5.64
CA PRO A 27 14.30 16.93 5.45
C PRO A 27 15.22 15.94 6.19
N LYS A 28 14.68 15.16 7.15
CA LYS A 28 15.40 14.14 7.94
C LYS A 28 14.91 12.71 7.67
N GLN A 29 14.16 12.51 6.60
CA GLN A 29 13.58 11.21 6.29
C GLN A 29 14.59 10.33 5.54
N GLU A 30 14.97 9.20 6.13
CA GLU A 30 15.92 8.25 5.52
C GLU A 30 15.36 7.57 4.25
N ILE A 31 14.04 7.27 4.19
CA ILE A 31 13.41 6.68 3.00
C ILE A 31 12.28 7.57 2.45
N PRO A 32 12.50 8.21 1.28
CA PRO A 32 11.48 8.91 0.51
C PRO A 32 10.20 8.11 0.24
N LEU A 33 9.06 8.80 0.14
CA LEU A 33 7.79 8.21 -0.30
C LEU A 33 7.95 7.45 -1.61
N GLU A 34 8.71 8.01 -2.56
CA GLU A 34 9.04 7.41 -3.84
C GLU A 34 9.66 6.01 -3.71
N GLN A 35 10.74 5.91 -2.92
CA GLN A 35 11.43 4.64 -2.70
C GLN A 35 10.52 3.61 -2.02
N ARG A 36 9.67 4.06 -1.08
CA ARG A 36 8.70 3.16 -0.45
C ARG A 36 7.65 2.66 -1.44
N VAL A 37 7.16 3.52 -2.34
CA VAL A 37 6.21 3.14 -3.39
C VAL A 37 6.84 2.17 -4.39
N ILE A 38 8.07 2.42 -4.84
CA ILE A 38 8.84 1.50 -5.70
C ILE A 38 8.92 0.12 -5.05
N ARG A 39 9.35 0.07 -3.78
CA ARG A 39 9.50 -1.17 -3.03
C ARG A 39 8.17 -1.89 -2.83
N GLU A 40 7.18 -1.21 -2.25
CA GLU A 40 5.94 -1.87 -1.83
C GLU A 40 4.99 -2.17 -2.98
N LEU A 41 5.06 -1.47 -4.11
CA LEU A 41 4.19 -1.72 -5.28
C LEU A 41 4.93 -2.43 -6.43
N MET A 42 6.24 -2.67 -6.30
CA MET A 42 7.11 -3.27 -7.33
C MET A 42 6.99 -2.54 -8.68
N LEU A 43 7.11 -1.22 -8.65
CA LEU A 43 7.00 -0.35 -9.84
C LEU A 43 8.34 0.24 -10.21
N ASP A 44 8.56 0.52 -11.49
CA ASP A 44 9.72 1.30 -11.93
C ASP A 44 9.60 2.78 -11.54
N THR A 45 10.74 3.45 -11.46
CA THR A 45 10.84 4.86 -11.05
C THR A 45 9.99 5.80 -11.92
N LYS A 46 9.97 5.59 -13.25
CA LYS A 46 9.21 6.45 -14.17
C LYS A 46 7.71 6.37 -13.87
N THR A 47 7.19 5.17 -13.67
CA THR A 47 5.80 4.94 -13.30
C THR A 47 5.46 5.57 -11.94
N VAL A 48 6.38 5.48 -10.96
CA VAL A 48 6.17 6.11 -9.64
C VAL A 48 6.15 7.64 -9.73
N CYS A 49 7.06 8.27 -10.50
CA CYS A 49 7.02 9.72 -10.71
C CYS A 49 5.67 10.17 -11.30
N GLN A 50 5.15 9.45 -12.31
CA GLN A 50 3.86 9.76 -12.92
C GLN A 50 2.70 9.59 -11.93
N LEU A 51 2.72 8.53 -11.10
CA LEU A 51 1.71 8.30 -10.07
C LEU A 51 1.75 9.36 -8.97
N GLN A 52 2.91 9.90 -8.62
CA GLN A 52 3.01 11.01 -7.67
C GLN A 52 2.37 12.29 -8.22
N ILE A 53 2.56 12.59 -9.51
CA ILE A 53 1.86 13.69 -10.18
C ILE A 53 0.35 13.45 -10.13
N CYS A 54 -0.10 12.22 -10.43
CA CYS A 54 -1.51 11.85 -10.34
C CYS A 54 -2.06 12.00 -8.92
N LEU A 55 -1.29 11.63 -7.87
CA LEU A 55 -1.71 11.80 -6.48
C LEU A 55 -1.87 13.27 -6.12
N LYS A 56 -0.92 14.12 -6.50
CA LYS A 56 -1.03 15.58 -6.28
C LYS A 56 -2.28 16.13 -6.97
N LYS A 57 -2.48 15.80 -8.25
CA LYS A 57 -3.67 16.22 -8.99
C LYS A 57 -4.97 15.74 -8.32
N PHE A 58 -5.00 14.50 -7.85
CA PHE A 58 -6.15 13.90 -7.19
C PHE A 58 -6.54 14.65 -5.90
N LEU A 59 -5.55 14.98 -5.06
CA LEU A 59 -5.76 15.72 -3.83
C LEU A 59 -6.21 17.16 -4.12
N LEU A 60 -5.64 17.79 -5.15
CA LEU A 60 -6.00 19.14 -5.57
C LEU A 60 -7.45 19.22 -6.08
N GLU A 61 -7.87 18.26 -6.92
CA GLU A 61 -9.25 18.22 -7.43
C GLU A 61 -10.27 17.94 -6.31
N ASN A 62 -9.93 17.08 -5.34
CA ASN A 62 -10.74 16.94 -4.14
C ASN A 62 -10.81 18.25 -3.35
N ALA A 63 -9.68 18.95 -3.18
CA ALA A 63 -9.62 20.22 -2.46
C ALA A 63 -10.49 21.31 -3.11
N PHE A 64 -10.45 21.43 -4.44
CA PHE A 64 -11.31 22.36 -5.19
C PHE A 64 -12.79 22.10 -4.90
N ILE A 65 -13.23 20.84 -5.03
CA ILE A 65 -14.63 20.48 -4.80
C ILE A 65 -15.05 20.74 -3.35
N ILE A 66 -14.20 20.39 -2.39
CA ILE A 66 -14.46 20.62 -0.97
C ILE A 66 -14.69 22.11 -0.70
N LYS A 67 -13.85 22.98 -1.26
CA LYS A 67 -13.96 24.44 -1.11
C LYS A 67 -15.19 25.00 -1.82
N GLU A 68 -15.42 24.59 -3.06
CA GLU A 68 -16.52 25.10 -3.90
C GLU A 68 -17.89 24.70 -3.35
N GLN A 69 -18.04 23.44 -2.93
CA GLN A 69 -19.30 22.93 -2.37
C GLN A 69 -19.46 23.28 -0.89
N LYS A 70 -18.51 24.02 -0.28
CA LYS A 70 -18.50 24.39 1.15
C LYS A 70 -18.78 23.20 2.05
N ILE A 71 -18.11 22.08 1.78
CA ILE A 71 -18.39 20.81 2.45
C ILE A 71 -18.09 20.96 3.93
N GLN A 72 -19.06 20.58 4.76
CA GLN A 72 -18.93 20.68 6.21
C GLN A 72 -17.95 19.66 6.76
N VAL A 73 -17.20 20.10 7.75
CA VAL A 73 -16.25 19.29 8.50
C VAL A 73 -16.99 18.33 9.40
N GLN A 74 -16.58 17.07 9.41
CA GLN A 74 -17.08 16.04 10.31
C GLN A 74 -15.94 15.54 11.19
N ASP A 75 -16.10 15.64 12.50
CA ASP A 75 -15.14 15.11 13.49
C ASP A 75 -13.69 15.60 13.29
N LYS A 76 -13.48 16.82 12.76
CA LYS A 76 -12.17 17.42 12.41
C LYS A 76 -11.53 16.88 11.11
N GLY A 77 -12.29 16.28 10.20
CA GLY A 77 -11.85 16.00 8.83
C GLY A 77 -12.98 16.11 7.80
N ILE A 78 -12.63 15.89 6.54
CA ILE A 78 -13.54 16.01 5.41
C ILE A 78 -13.38 14.78 4.54
N VAL A 79 -14.48 14.05 4.33
CA VAL A 79 -14.51 12.89 3.44
C VAL A 79 -14.22 13.30 2.00
N SER A 80 -13.27 12.60 1.38
CA SER A 80 -12.96 12.74 -0.04
C SER A 80 -14.20 12.57 -0.91
N ARG A 81 -14.36 13.41 -1.93
CA ARG A 81 -15.54 13.36 -2.82
C ARG A 81 -15.36 12.39 -3.97
N PHE A 82 -14.11 12.13 -4.32
CA PHE A 82 -13.75 11.08 -5.23
C PHE A 82 -12.99 9.97 -4.53
N SER A 83 -13.07 8.77 -5.11
CA SER A 83 -12.17 7.69 -4.78
C SER A 83 -11.10 7.58 -5.85
N ALA A 84 -9.87 7.29 -5.42
CA ALA A 84 -8.77 7.03 -6.33
C ALA A 84 -8.97 5.65 -7.00
N PRO A 85 -8.60 5.49 -8.28
CA PRO A 85 -8.43 4.19 -8.91
C PRO A 85 -7.50 3.26 -8.11
N PRO A 86 -7.66 1.92 -8.17
CA PRO A 86 -6.92 0.98 -7.31
C PRO A 86 -5.42 1.23 -7.22
N LEU A 87 -4.71 1.38 -8.35
CA LEU A 87 -3.27 1.65 -8.35
C LEU A 87 -2.93 2.99 -7.67
N LEU A 88 -3.67 4.06 -7.98
CA LEU A 88 -3.46 5.37 -7.35
C LEU A 88 -3.84 5.36 -5.87
N ASP A 89 -4.85 4.58 -5.50
CA ASP A 89 -5.31 4.40 -4.13
C ASP A 89 -4.27 3.67 -3.28
N GLN A 90 -3.47 2.76 -3.85
CA GLN A 90 -2.32 2.18 -3.15
C GLN A 90 -1.25 3.25 -2.85
N VAL A 91 -0.93 4.11 -3.82
CA VAL A 91 0.00 5.23 -3.61
C VAL A 91 -0.53 6.21 -2.56
N TRP A 92 -1.83 6.49 -2.58
CA TRP A 92 -2.48 7.34 -1.59
C TRP A 92 -2.45 6.72 -0.18
N GLN A 93 -2.71 5.41 -0.05
CA GLN A 93 -2.54 4.67 1.20
C GLN A 93 -1.12 4.79 1.74
N ILE A 94 -0.09 4.57 0.90
CA ILE A 94 1.30 4.73 1.33
C ILE A 94 1.58 6.18 1.77
N ALA A 95 1.07 7.19 1.05
CA ALA A 95 1.20 8.58 1.46
C ALA A 95 0.54 8.88 2.82
N ILE A 96 -0.62 8.27 3.12
CA ILE A 96 -1.30 8.37 4.42
C ILE A 96 -0.42 7.83 5.56
N LEU A 97 0.38 6.80 5.32
CA LEU A 97 1.33 6.26 6.30
C LEU A 97 2.48 7.22 6.64
N TYR A 98 2.71 8.25 5.82
CA TYR A 98 3.55 9.41 6.11
C TYR A 98 2.68 10.46 6.81
N SER A 99 2.03 10.03 7.88
CA SER A 99 0.83 10.65 8.45
C SER A 99 0.99 12.13 8.75
N LYS A 100 2.14 12.56 9.28
CA LYS A 100 2.44 13.97 9.55
C LYS A 100 2.46 14.82 8.27
N ASN A 101 3.12 14.34 7.22
CA ASN A 101 3.22 15.04 5.94
C ASN A 101 1.87 15.06 5.22
N TYR A 102 1.18 13.93 5.19
CA TYR A 102 -0.17 13.84 4.62
C TYR A 102 -1.15 14.81 5.29
N ILE A 103 -1.18 14.83 6.63
CA ILE A 103 -2.03 15.76 7.38
C ILE A 103 -1.63 17.22 7.11
N THR A 104 -0.34 17.51 6.98
CA THR A 104 0.17 18.87 6.71
C THR A 104 -0.32 19.38 5.36
N ILE A 105 -0.19 18.59 4.28
CA ILE A 105 -0.67 19.03 2.97
C ILE A 105 -2.20 19.13 2.93
N CYS A 106 -2.93 18.21 3.55
CA CYS A 106 -4.39 18.31 3.63
C CYS A 106 -4.82 19.61 4.34
N LYS A 107 -4.17 19.97 5.45
CA LYS A 107 -4.44 21.23 6.16
C LYS A 107 -4.12 22.47 5.34
N LYS A 108 -3.03 22.47 4.57
CA LYS A 108 -2.71 23.57 3.66
C LYS A 108 -3.77 23.74 2.57
N LEU A 109 -4.29 22.64 2.02
CA LEU A 109 -5.31 22.66 0.97
C LEU A 109 -6.70 23.04 1.51
N VAL A 110 -7.20 22.31 2.51
CA VAL A 110 -8.60 22.41 2.95
C VAL A 110 -8.78 22.77 4.42
N GLY A 111 -7.70 22.96 5.19
CA GLY A 111 -7.75 23.27 6.62
C GLY A 111 -7.91 22.04 7.53
N TYR A 112 -8.20 20.88 6.96
CA TYR A 112 -8.54 19.65 7.67
C TYR A 112 -7.91 18.43 6.99
N ILE A 113 -7.98 17.27 7.64
CA ILE A 113 -7.57 15.99 7.02
C ILE A 113 -8.60 15.67 5.92
N ILE A 114 -8.11 15.30 4.73
CA ILE A 114 -8.95 14.68 3.70
C ILE A 114 -9.03 13.20 4.03
N ASP A 115 -10.19 12.74 4.50
CA ASP A 115 -10.40 11.34 4.83
C ASP A 115 -10.54 10.53 3.54
N ARG A 116 -9.69 9.51 3.41
CA ARG A 116 -9.81 8.46 2.40
C ARG A 116 -11.06 7.64 2.66
N GLU A 117 -11.97 7.64 1.69
CA GLU A 117 -13.12 6.76 1.62
C GLU A 117 -13.19 6.15 0.21
N TYR A 118 -13.30 4.82 0.16
CA TYR A 118 -13.42 4.10 -1.08
C TYR A 118 -14.89 3.89 -1.42
N ASN A 119 -15.34 4.46 -2.54
CA ASN A 119 -16.67 4.37 -3.08
C ASN A 119 -16.61 4.29 -4.60
N GLN A 120 -16.92 3.11 -5.14
CA GLN A 120 -16.87 2.82 -6.57
C GLN A 120 -17.73 3.76 -7.42
N ARG A 121 -18.82 4.33 -6.86
CA ARG A 121 -19.73 5.23 -7.61
C ARG A 121 -19.09 6.57 -7.95
N ASN A 122 -18.08 6.98 -7.18
CA ASN A 122 -17.41 8.28 -7.33
C ASN A 122 -15.93 8.10 -7.72
N LEU A 123 -15.62 7.07 -8.50
CA LEU A 123 -14.25 6.78 -8.92
C LEU A 123 -13.73 7.84 -9.91
N HIS A 124 -12.56 8.43 -9.62
CA HIS A 124 -11.95 9.39 -10.52
C HIS A 124 -11.11 8.74 -11.62
N GLN A 125 -11.78 8.03 -12.53
CA GLN A 125 -11.11 7.26 -13.59
C GLN A 125 -10.28 8.13 -14.54
N LYS A 126 -10.66 9.39 -14.76
CA LYS A 126 -10.01 10.27 -15.75
C LYS A 126 -8.57 10.59 -15.38
N ILE A 127 -8.20 10.49 -14.10
CA ILE A 127 -6.88 10.87 -13.63
C ILE A 127 -5.77 9.95 -14.15
N LEU A 128 -6.07 8.66 -14.30
CA LEU A 128 -5.10 7.67 -14.82
C LEU A 128 -5.18 7.48 -16.32
N LYS A 129 -6.28 7.85 -17.00
CA LYS A 129 -6.46 7.59 -18.45
C LYS A 129 -5.36 8.17 -19.34
N LYS A 130 -4.72 9.28 -18.95
CA LYS A 130 -3.56 9.83 -19.68
C LYS A 130 -2.29 8.98 -19.48
N MET A 131 -2.13 8.39 -18.29
CA MET A 131 -0.96 7.58 -17.92
C MET A 131 -1.07 6.13 -18.41
N LEU A 132 -2.27 5.55 -18.31
CA LEU A 132 -2.61 4.17 -18.66
C LEU A 132 -3.83 4.18 -19.58
N PRO A 133 -3.66 4.46 -20.90
CA PRO A 133 -4.78 4.60 -21.84
C PRO A 133 -5.53 3.28 -22.07
N GLU A 134 -4.86 2.15 -21.86
CA GLU A 134 -5.46 0.82 -22.03
C GLU A 134 -6.27 0.37 -20.81
N TYR A 135 -6.16 1.08 -19.68
CA TYR A 135 -6.77 0.74 -18.41
C TYR A 135 -8.28 1.03 -18.40
N ASP A 136 -9.06 -0.05 -18.45
CA ASP A 136 -10.52 -0.04 -18.65
C ASP A 136 -11.32 -0.38 -17.39
N ASP A 137 -12.62 -0.03 -17.41
CA ASP A 137 -13.57 -0.15 -16.30
C ASP A 137 -13.66 -1.57 -15.73
N LYS A 138 -13.53 -2.59 -16.58
CA LYS A 138 -13.53 -4.01 -16.19
C LYS A 138 -12.31 -4.31 -15.32
N MET A 139 -11.14 -3.79 -15.68
CA MET A 139 -9.92 -3.97 -14.91
C MET A 139 -10.00 -3.37 -13.50
N TYR A 140 -10.50 -2.13 -13.34
CA TYR A 140 -10.60 -1.50 -12.02
C TYR A 140 -11.38 -2.35 -11.02
N GLN A 141 -12.49 -2.97 -11.45
CA GLN A 141 -13.34 -3.80 -10.59
C GLN A 141 -12.62 -5.06 -10.12
N ILE A 142 -11.83 -5.66 -11.01
CA ILE A 142 -11.08 -6.87 -10.71
C ILE A 142 -9.94 -6.56 -9.73
N GLU A 143 -9.16 -5.51 -9.99
CA GLU A 143 -7.96 -5.21 -9.20
C GLU A 143 -8.26 -5.02 -7.71
N LEU A 144 -9.42 -4.48 -7.34
CA LEU A 144 -9.80 -4.31 -5.93
C LEU A 144 -9.80 -5.61 -5.13
N GLU A 145 -10.17 -6.71 -5.78
CA GLU A 145 -10.27 -8.02 -5.15
C GLU A 145 -8.93 -8.76 -5.15
N PHE A 146 -7.98 -8.35 -5.99
CA PHE A 146 -6.76 -9.11 -6.27
C PHE A 146 -5.46 -8.35 -6.00
N ILE A 147 -5.52 -7.18 -5.36
CA ILE A 147 -4.36 -6.55 -4.73
C ILE A 147 -4.18 -7.11 -3.32
N ILE A 148 -3.16 -7.94 -3.16
CA ILE A 148 -2.84 -8.63 -1.90
C ILE A 148 -1.40 -8.38 -1.49
N TRP A 149 -1.12 -8.53 -0.20
CA TRP A 149 0.23 -8.56 0.34
C TRP A 149 0.84 -9.95 0.12
N VAL A 150 2.01 -9.99 -0.50
CA VAL A 150 2.79 -11.20 -0.75
C VAL A 150 4.15 -11.03 -0.10
N ASN A 151 4.61 -12.04 0.65
CA ASN A 151 5.96 -12.00 1.20
C ASN A 151 6.98 -12.26 0.08
N SER A 152 8.15 -11.63 0.15
CA SER A 152 9.16 -11.70 -0.91
C SER A 152 9.61 -13.14 -1.22
N TYR A 153 9.64 -14.02 -0.21
CA TYR A 153 10.02 -15.42 -0.37
C TYR A 153 8.94 -16.26 -1.10
N GLU A 154 7.71 -15.78 -1.23
CA GLU A 154 6.59 -16.45 -1.91
C GLU A 154 6.47 -16.01 -3.38
N LEU A 155 7.03 -14.84 -3.71
CA LEU A 155 6.76 -14.15 -4.97
C LEU A 155 7.18 -14.96 -6.21
N GLU A 156 8.37 -15.57 -6.19
CA GLU A 156 8.86 -16.36 -7.31
C GLU A 156 7.98 -17.57 -7.58
N GLN A 157 7.62 -18.32 -6.53
CA GLN A 157 6.74 -19.46 -6.67
C GLN A 157 5.37 -19.05 -7.25
N ILE A 158 4.80 -17.95 -6.77
CA ILE A 158 3.52 -17.42 -7.30
C ILE A 158 3.64 -17.06 -8.79
N MET A 159 4.72 -16.40 -9.19
CA MET A 159 4.95 -16.05 -10.60
C MET A 159 5.03 -17.32 -11.48
N MET A 160 5.75 -18.34 -11.02
CA MET A 160 5.89 -19.60 -11.75
C MET A 160 4.60 -20.42 -11.76
N ASP A 161 3.84 -20.44 -10.67
CA ASP A 161 2.54 -21.13 -10.59
C ASP A 161 1.52 -20.52 -11.56
N ILE A 162 1.46 -19.17 -11.62
CA ILE A 162 0.60 -18.47 -12.59
C ILE A 162 1.05 -18.78 -14.02
N HIS A 163 2.36 -18.69 -14.31
CA HIS A 163 2.90 -19.01 -15.62
C HIS A 163 2.58 -20.45 -16.05
N ASN A 164 2.87 -21.44 -15.19
CA ASN A 164 2.63 -22.85 -15.48
C ASN A 164 1.15 -23.15 -15.69
N SER A 165 0.29 -22.50 -14.90
CA SER A 165 -1.17 -22.59 -15.08
C SER A 165 -1.59 -22.02 -16.44
N ILE A 166 -1.04 -20.88 -16.85
CA ILE A 166 -1.33 -20.23 -18.14
C ILE A 166 -0.89 -21.10 -19.33
N ILE A 167 0.34 -21.63 -19.33
CA ILE A 167 0.85 -22.41 -20.48
C ILE A 167 0.24 -23.81 -20.59
N SER A 168 -0.41 -24.29 -19.52
CA SER A 168 -1.12 -25.57 -19.51
C SER A 168 -2.42 -25.54 -20.32
N GLN A 169 -2.91 -24.35 -20.68
CA GLN A 169 -4.16 -24.16 -21.41
C GLN A 169 -3.88 -23.85 -22.88
N GLU A 170 -4.59 -24.53 -23.79
CA GLU A 170 -4.58 -24.17 -25.22
C GLU A 170 -5.35 -22.87 -25.47
N THR A 171 -6.42 -22.63 -24.69
CA THR A 171 -7.24 -21.43 -24.75
C THR A 171 -7.45 -20.90 -23.33
N LEU A 172 -7.11 -19.63 -23.10
CA LEU A 172 -7.40 -18.95 -21.83
C LEU A 172 -8.73 -18.21 -21.93
N THR A 173 -9.58 -18.39 -20.93
CA THR A 173 -10.78 -17.56 -20.75
C THR A 173 -10.57 -16.56 -19.63
N PHE A 174 -11.40 -15.52 -19.61
CA PHE A 174 -11.40 -14.55 -18.52
C PHE A 174 -11.73 -15.22 -17.17
N GLU A 175 -12.70 -16.15 -17.17
CA GLU A 175 -13.14 -16.92 -16.01
C GLU A 175 -12.01 -17.76 -15.44
N PHE A 176 -11.22 -18.43 -16.29
CA PHE A 176 -10.06 -19.20 -15.86
C PHE A 176 -9.05 -18.35 -15.07
N ILE A 177 -8.79 -17.12 -15.53
CA ILE A 177 -7.87 -16.21 -14.83
C ILE A 177 -8.44 -15.79 -13.47
N LEU A 178 -9.73 -15.50 -13.38
CA LEU A 178 -10.37 -15.20 -12.10
C LEU A 178 -10.28 -16.38 -11.12
N ASP A 179 -10.58 -17.59 -11.60
CA ASP A 179 -10.50 -18.81 -10.80
C ASP A 179 -9.07 -19.07 -10.33
N LEU A 180 -8.08 -18.91 -11.22
CA LEU A 180 -6.66 -19.04 -10.90
C LEU A 180 -6.27 -18.10 -9.76
N MET A 181 -6.61 -16.81 -9.84
CA MET A 181 -6.27 -15.85 -8.79
C MET A 181 -6.99 -16.14 -7.47
N MET A 182 -8.24 -16.61 -7.52
CA MET A 182 -8.98 -17.04 -6.33
C MET A 182 -8.33 -18.25 -5.67
N GLN A 183 -7.91 -19.24 -6.45
CA GLN A 183 -7.16 -20.39 -5.94
C GLN A 183 -5.81 -19.97 -5.35
N MET A 184 -5.09 -19.03 -5.98
CA MET A 184 -3.85 -18.48 -5.43
C MET A 184 -4.09 -17.83 -4.06
N LYS A 185 -5.14 -17.02 -3.89
CA LYS A 185 -5.50 -16.44 -2.58
C LYS A 185 -5.80 -17.51 -1.54
N ILE A 186 -6.50 -18.58 -1.92
CA ILE A 186 -6.81 -19.72 -1.04
C ILE A 186 -5.51 -20.44 -0.62
N ASN A 187 -4.60 -20.68 -1.56
CA ASN A 187 -3.33 -21.35 -1.30
C ASN A 187 -2.40 -20.53 -0.42
N LEU A 188 -2.39 -19.20 -0.60
CA LEU A 188 -1.67 -18.26 0.24
C LEU A 188 -2.33 -18.03 1.60
N CYS A 189 -3.54 -18.56 1.83
CA CYS A 189 -4.26 -18.35 3.07
C CYS A 189 -3.51 -18.97 4.25
N LYS A 190 -2.91 -18.13 5.09
CA LYS A 190 -2.18 -18.56 6.28
C LYS A 190 -3.15 -19.17 7.29
N LYS A 191 -2.80 -20.38 7.75
CA LYS A 191 -3.54 -21.13 8.77
C LYS A 191 -2.75 -21.16 10.06
N GLU A 192 -3.46 -21.09 11.18
CA GLU A 192 -2.84 -21.19 12.50
C GLU A 192 -2.40 -22.64 12.77
N THR A 193 -1.28 -22.79 13.48
CA THR A 193 -0.78 -24.09 13.95
C THR A 193 -1.14 -24.36 15.41
N GLN A 194 -1.54 -23.33 16.16
CA GLN A 194 -1.94 -23.40 17.57
C GLN A 194 -3.36 -22.86 17.77
N LYS A 195 -3.89 -22.92 18.99
CA LYS A 195 -5.20 -22.34 19.33
C LYS A 195 -4.99 -21.00 20.04
N PHE A 196 -5.40 -19.92 19.39
CA PHE A 196 -5.47 -18.59 19.98
C PHE A 196 -6.32 -18.56 21.26
N GLN A 197 -5.75 -18.02 22.34
CA GLN A 197 -6.45 -17.81 23.60
C GLN A 197 -6.25 -16.37 24.07
N LYS A 198 -7.38 -15.69 24.34
CA LYS A 198 -7.35 -14.38 24.99
C LYS A 198 -6.84 -14.52 26.41
N ARG A 199 -5.95 -13.63 26.81
CA ARG A 199 -5.32 -13.63 28.13
C ARG A 199 -5.94 -12.55 29.01
N GLN A 200 -6.09 -12.84 30.29
CA GLN A 200 -6.62 -11.87 31.24
C GLN A 200 -5.57 -10.80 31.53
N ILE A 201 -5.98 -9.52 31.46
CA ILE A 201 -5.15 -8.39 31.88
C ILE A 201 -5.44 -8.14 33.35
N CYS A 202 -4.43 -8.30 34.21
CA CYS A 202 -4.61 -8.24 35.67
C CYS A 202 -4.81 -6.82 36.20
N ASP A 203 -4.16 -5.82 35.60
CA ASP A 203 -4.28 -4.42 36.02
C ASP A 203 -5.56 -3.79 35.44
N LYS A 204 -6.42 -3.27 36.31
CA LYS A 204 -7.73 -2.71 35.94
C LYS A 204 -7.64 -1.47 35.05
N ASN A 205 -6.61 -0.62 35.24
CA ASN A 205 -6.44 0.58 34.42
C ASN A 205 -5.99 0.20 33.01
N ILE A 206 -5.08 -0.76 32.90
CA ILE A 206 -4.63 -1.29 31.61
C ILE A 206 -5.78 -2.00 30.90
N GLU A 207 -6.53 -2.84 31.61
CA GLU A 207 -7.71 -3.54 31.08
C GLU A 207 -8.78 -2.57 30.57
N LEU A 208 -9.03 -1.47 31.29
CA LEU A 208 -9.99 -0.44 30.89
C LEU A 208 -9.59 0.21 29.55
N VAL A 209 -8.31 0.58 29.41
CA VAL A 209 -7.79 1.15 28.15
C VAL A 209 -7.87 0.13 27.02
N PHE A 210 -7.47 -1.11 27.28
CA PHE A 210 -7.51 -2.20 26.31
C PHE A 210 -8.94 -2.46 25.80
N LYS A 211 -9.92 -2.56 26.70
CA LYS A 211 -11.34 -2.72 26.34
C LYS A 211 -11.86 -1.53 25.55
N LYS A 212 -11.49 -0.30 25.93
CA LYS A 212 -11.85 0.92 25.19
C LYS A 212 -11.27 0.89 23.77
N ILE A 213 -10.01 0.49 23.61
CA ILE A 213 -9.38 0.30 22.29
C ILE A 213 -10.18 -0.70 21.44
N GLN A 214 -10.55 -1.86 22.00
CA GLN A 214 -11.34 -2.87 21.29
C GLN A 214 -12.69 -2.34 20.79
N GLN A 215 -13.35 -1.46 21.55
CA GLN A 215 -14.63 -0.85 21.16
C GLN A 215 -14.52 0.10 19.96
N PHE A 216 -13.34 0.71 19.76
CA PHE A 216 -13.09 1.63 18.65
C PHE A 216 -12.39 0.96 17.46
N ILE A 217 -12.16 -0.36 17.49
CA ILE A 217 -11.69 -1.09 16.32
C ILE A 217 -12.79 -1.09 15.23
N PRO A 218 -12.47 -0.71 13.98
CA PRO A 218 -13.45 -0.72 12.90
C PRO A 218 -13.99 -2.13 12.63
N ARG A 219 -15.30 -2.24 12.38
CA ARG A 219 -15.97 -3.53 12.13
C ARG A 219 -15.39 -4.27 10.91
N ASP A 220 -15.05 -3.52 9.87
CA ASP A 220 -14.58 -4.09 8.61
C ASP A 220 -13.08 -4.43 8.63
N LEU A 221 -12.33 -4.03 9.66
CA LEU A 221 -10.88 -4.23 9.75
C LEU A 221 -10.51 -5.72 9.64
N GLU A 222 -11.26 -6.60 10.32
CA GLU A 222 -11.05 -8.05 10.24
C GLU A 222 -11.17 -8.57 8.81
N SER A 223 -12.24 -8.19 8.10
CA SER A 223 -12.45 -8.62 6.71
C SER A 223 -11.36 -8.09 5.78
N ILE A 224 -10.94 -6.82 5.95
CA ILE A 224 -9.87 -6.23 5.15
C ILE A 224 -8.56 -7.00 5.39
N MET A 225 -8.23 -7.31 6.65
CA MET A 225 -7.04 -8.10 6.98
C MET A 225 -7.07 -9.48 6.34
N MET A 226 -8.21 -10.19 6.41
CA MET A 226 -8.37 -11.50 5.78
C MET A 226 -8.15 -11.44 4.27
N HIS A 227 -8.80 -10.51 3.59
CA HIS A 227 -8.77 -10.43 2.13
C HIS A 227 -7.45 -9.91 1.58
N LYS A 228 -6.87 -8.87 2.19
CA LYS A 228 -5.65 -8.23 1.70
C LYS A 228 -4.37 -8.98 2.06
N TYR A 229 -4.35 -9.71 3.17
CA TYR A 229 -3.15 -10.39 3.65
C TYR A 229 -3.27 -11.92 3.59
N CYS A 230 -4.32 -12.43 2.93
CA CYS A 230 -4.62 -13.86 2.82
C CYS A 230 -4.54 -14.55 4.20
N LEU A 231 -5.31 -14.03 5.16
CA LEU A 231 -5.33 -14.57 6.52
C LEU A 231 -6.62 -15.36 6.76
N SER A 232 -6.50 -16.49 7.47
CA SER A 232 -7.67 -17.10 8.10
C SER A 232 -8.31 -16.13 9.09
N GLN A 233 -9.61 -16.29 9.34
CA GLN A 233 -10.35 -15.45 10.28
C GLN A 233 -9.72 -15.44 11.68
N GLN A 234 -9.19 -16.58 12.12
CA GLN A 234 -8.58 -16.72 13.45
C GLN A 234 -7.29 -15.90 13.55
N LEU A 235 -6.40 -15.98 12.56
CA LEU A 235 -5.18 -15.16 12.52
C LEU A 235 -5.50 -13.67 12.40
N ALA A 236 -6.47 -13.27 11.59
CA ALA A 236 -6.88 -11.87 11.50
C ALA A 236 -7.33 -11.32 12.86
N LYS A 237 -8.14 -12.09 13.61
CA LYS A 237 -8.55 -11.75 14.98
C LYS A 237 -7.37 -11.67 15.94
N GLN A 238 -6.42 -12.58 15.81
CA GLN A 238 -5.23 -12.61 16.65
C GLN A 238 -4.31 -11.41 16.38
N TYR A 239 -4.08 -11.05 15.11
CA TYR A 239 -3.29 -9.87 14.75
C TYR A 239 -3.95 -8.59 15.25
N ILE A 240 -5.28 -8.47 15.11
CA ILE A 240 -6.04 -7.33 15.65
C ILE A 240 -5.99 -7.29 17.19
N TYR A 241 -6.03 -8.45 17.85
CA TYR A 241 -5.88 -8.55 19.30
C TYR A 241 -4.50 -8.08 19.76
N GLU A 242 -3.42 -8.48 19.09
CA GLU A 242 -2.06 -8.02 19.37
C GLU A 242 -1.85 -6.54 19.01
N TYR A 243 -2.51 -6.05 17.96
CA TYR A 243 -2.59 -4.61 17.68
C TYR A 243 -3.25 -3.83 18.82
N CYS A 244 -4.29 -4.37 19.46
CA CYS A 244 -4.87 -3.75 20.65
C CYS A 244 -3.87 -3.71 21.82
N HIS A 245 -3.02 -4.72 21.98
CA HIS A 245 -1.95 -4.72 22.99
C HIS A 245 -0.94 -3.61 22.69
N PHE A 246 -0.49 -3.52 21.44
CA PHE A 246 0.44 -2.48 21.00
C PHE A 246 -0.12 -1.08 21.22
N MET A 247 -1.36 -0.82 20.81
CA MET A 247 -2.00 0.48 21.06
C MET A 247 -2.20 0.76 22.56
N THR A 248 -2.45 -0.27 23.37
CA THR A 248 -2.49 -0.11 24.83
C THR A 248 -1.12 0.27 25.38
N MET A 249 -0.04 -0.39 24.95
CA MET A 249 1.33 -0.02 25.32
C MET A 249 1.65 1.43 24.94
N MET A 250 1.25 1.88 23.75
CA MET A 250 1.42 3.27 23.30
C MET A 250 0.79 4.29 24.25
N LYS A 251 -0.27 3.94 24.99
CA LYS A 251 -0.91 4.83 25.98
C LYS A 251 -0.06 5.02 27.24
N PHE A 252 0.70 3.99 27.62
CA PHE A 252 1.49 3.96 28.86
C PHE A 252 2.99 4.15 28.63
N SER A 253 3.44 4.14 27.37
CA SER A 253 4.85 4.30 27.02
C SER A 253 5.28 5.77 27.05
N GLN A 254 6.51 5.98 27.51
CA GLN A 254 7.26 7.24 27.36
C GLN A 254 8.38 7.13 26.32
N ILE A 255 8.57 5.95 25.75
CA ILE A 255 9.59 5.64 24.74
C ILE A 255 8.93 5.39 23.37
N VAL A 256 9.75 5.44 22.32
CA VAL A 256 9.35 5.00 20.98
C VAL A 256 9.13 3.49 21.00
N LEU A 257 7.97 3.05 20.52
CA LEU A 257 7.66 1.64 20.36
C LEU A 257 7.71 1.26 18.88
N VAL A 258 8.14 0.03 18.62
CA VAL A 258 8.18 -0.55 17.28
C VAL A 258 7.32 -1.83 17.32
N PRO A 259 6.20 -1.90 16.57
CA PRO A 259 5.34 -3.09 16.54
C PRO A 259 6.04 -4.23 15.82
N SER A 260 5.62 -5.50 15.96
CA SER A 260 6.02 -6.56 15.03
C SER A 260 5.46 -6.33 13.62
N GLN A 261 5.89 -7.10 12.61
CA GLN A 261 5.45 -6.91 11.23
C GLN A 261 3.93 -7.10 11.10
N GLU A 262 3.40 -8.15 11.68
CA GLU A 262 1.98 -8.51 11.65
C GLU A 262 1.11 -7.40 12.28
N VAL A 263 1.56 -6.87 13.42
CA VAL A 263 0.88 -5.78 14.13
C VAL A 263 1.01 -4.45 13.38
N ASP A 264 2.15 -4.19 12.73
CA ASP A 264 2.36 -3.01 11.89
C ASP A 264 1.41 -3.02 10.69
N GLN A 265 1.17 -4.17 10.06
CA GLN A 265 0.24 -4.31 8.95
C GLN A 265 -1.22 -4.01 9.35
N VAL A 266 -1.65 -4.46 10.55
CA VAL A 266 -2.96 -4.06 11.10
C VAL A 266 -2.99 -2.56 11.34
N TRP A 267 -1.92 -1.98 11.87
CA TRP A 267 -1.84 -0.55 12.13
C TRP A 267 -1.87 0.28 10.83
N HIS A 268 -1.13 -0.10 9.79
CA HIS A 268 -1.17 0.55 8.47
C HIS A 268 -2.58 0.49 7.88
N THR A 269 -3.21 -0.68 7.93
CA THR A 269 -4.58 -0.87 7.45
C THR A 269 -5.56 0.04 8.18
N HIS A 270 -5.48 0.11 9.51
CA HIS A 270 -6.33 1.00 10.30
C HIS A 270 -6.07 2.46 9.96
N GLN A 271 -4.81 2.90 9.80
CA GLN A 271 -4.48 4.28 9.41
C GLN A 271 -5.06 4.69 8.06
N CYS A 272 -5.10 3.76 7.10
CA CYS A 272 -5.74 3.96 5.80
C CYS A 272 -7.27 4.08 5.89
N MET A 273 -7.88 3.67 7.01
CA MET A 273 -9.26 4.00 7.40
C MET A 273 -9.27 5.35 8.14
N THR A 274 -8.79 6.39 7.46
CA THR A 274 -8.42 7.71 8.02
C THR A 274 -9.45 8.33 8.98
N LYS A 275 -10.75 8.30 8.63
CA LYS A 275 -11.83 8.81 9.49
C LYS A 275 -11.91 8.03 10.80
N GLN A 276 -12.00 6.71 10.70
CA GLN A 276 -12.09 5.81 11.85
C GLN A 276 -10.82 5.88 12.71
N TYR A 277 -9.64 5.93 12.08
CA TYR A 277 -8.38 6.03 12.82
C TYR A 277 -8.25 7.35 13.57
N ARG A 278 -8.71 8.46 12.99
CA ARG A 278 -8.71 9.75 13.68
C ARG A 278 -9.70 9.76 14.84
N GLN A 279 -10.89 9.19 14.67
CA GLN A 279 -11.86 9.01 15.75
C GLN A 279 -11.29 8.14 16.88
N PHE A 280 -10.67 7.00 16.53
CA PHE A 280 -9.94 6.13 17.45
C PHE A 280 -8.86 6.91 18.21
N CYS A 281 -7.99 7.63 17.51
CA CYS A 281 -6.91 8.40 18.12
C CYS A 281 -7.44 9.44 19.12
N ASN A 282 -8.47 10.20 18.71
CA ASN A 282 -9.07 11.21 19.56
C ASN A 282 -9.75 10.59 20.80
N ALA A 283 -10.43 9.45 20.64
CA ALA A 283 -11.12 8.79 21.74
C ALA A 283 -10.17 8.17 22.77
N ILE A 284 -9.03 7.62 22.34
CA ILE A 284 -8.09 6.90 23.22
C ILE A 284 -6.97 7.82 23.76
N TYR A 285 -6.45 8.72 22.92
CA TYR A 285 -5.26 9.52 23.22
C TYR A 285 -5.51 11.03 23.25
N GLU A 286 -6.70 11.49 22.86
CA GLU A 286 -7.05 12.93 22.73
C GLU A 286 -6.17 13.69 21.71
N LYS A 287 -5.35 12.96 20.96
CA LYS A 287 -4.45 13.47 19.94
C LYS A 287 -4.25 12.43 18.84
N PHE A 288 -3.87 12.88 17.66
CA PHE A 288 -3.48 11.99 16.58
C PHE A 288 -2.18 11.28 16.93
N ILE A 289 -2.15 9.95 16.78
CA ILE A 289 -0.92 9.16 16.90
C ILE A 289 -0.32 9.06 15.50
N TYR A 290 0.78 9.77 15.27
CA TYR A 290 1.47 9.74 13.99
C TYR A 290 2.22 8.41 13.85
N HIS A 291 2.07 7.78 12.70
CA HIS A 291 3.00 6.76 12.25
C HIS A 291 4.15 7.41 11.51
N ASN A 292 5.33 6.96 11.87
CA ASN A 292 6.59 7.27 11.23
C ASN A 292 7.19 5.95 10.76
N PRO A 293 7.46 5.77 9.45
CA PRO A 293 8.10 4.55 8.96
C PRO A 293 9.32 4.20 9.81
N ALA A 294 9.40 2.97 10.31
CA ALA A 294 10.43 2.53 11.25
C ALA A 294 11.86 2.65 10.70
N ASN A 295 12.03 2.85 9.39
CA ASN A 295 13.30 3.09 8.72
C ASN A 295 13.72 4.58 8.85
N GLN A 296 13.62 5.15 10.04
CA GLN A 296 13.97 6.55 10.36
C GLN A 296 15.20 6.63 11.28
N GLY A 297 16.00 5.57 11.33
CA GLY A 297 17.23 5.53 12.10
C GLY A 297 18.08 4.31 11.78
N ASN A 298 19.32 4.34 12.26
CA ASN A 298 20.23 3.20 12.26
C ASN A 298 19.47 1.92 12.64
N GLN A 299 19.53 0.88 11.80
CA GLN A 299 18.84 -0.40 11.99
C GLN A 299 19.03 -0.96 13.41
N ASN A 300 20.21 -0.75 14.01
CA ASN A 300 20.50 -1.12 15.39
C ASN A 300 19.60 -0.39 16.40
N THR A 301 19.33 0.90 16.20
CA THR A 301 18.44 1.70 17.05
C THR A 301 17.00 1.19 16.96
N VAL A 302 16.50 0.93 15.76
CA VAL A 302 15.13 0.42 15.55
C VAL A 302 14.96 -0.96 16.20
N GLN A 303 15.95 -1.83 16.01
CA GLN A 303 15.99 -3.13 16.65
C GLN A 303 16.01 -3.02 18.19
N ASN A 304 16.75 -2.06 18.75
CA ASN A 304 16.76 -1.83 20.20
C ASN A 304 15.40 -1.34 20.71
N PHE A 305 14.72 -0.46 19.99
CA PHE A 305 13.35 -0.04 20.35
C PHE A 305 12.36 -1.21 20.27
N TYR A 306 12.55 -2.16 19.35
CA TYR A 306 11.74 -3.38 19.33
C TYR A 306 11.97 -4.24 20.56
N SER A 307 13.23 -4.49 20.94
CA SER A 307 13.53 -5.21 22.19
C SER A 307 12.91 -4.51 23.41
N GLN A 308 12.94 -3.18 23.45
CA GLN A 308 12.25 -2.40 24.49
C GLN A 308 10.73 -2.54 24.43
N THR A 309 10.15 -2.65 23.22
CA THR A 309 8.72 -2.90 23.04
C THR A 309 8.32 -4.27 23.60
N LEU A 310 9.10 -5.32 23.33
CA LEU A 310 8.86 -6.66 23.91
C LEU A 310 8.98 -6.67 25.44
N MET A 311 9.98 -5.97 25.98
CA MET A 311 10.11 -5.81 27.43
C MET A 311 8.92 -5.05 28.04
N LEU A 312 8.47 -3.97 27.39
CA LEU A 312 7.29 -3.23 27.82
C LEU A 312 6.06 -4.14 27.77
N TYR A 313 5.86 -4.91 26.70
CA TYR A 313 4.75 -5.86 26.58
C TYR A 313 4.71 -6.79 27.79
N LYS A 314 5.81 -7.50 28.06
CA LYS A 314 5.91 -8.45 29.18
C LYS A 314 5.67 -7.78 30.53
N SER A 315 6.24 -6.60 30.73
CA SER A 315 6.10 -5.86 31.99
C SER A 315 4.69 -5.31 32.21
N LEU A 316 4.00 -4.87 31.15
CA LEU A 316 2.68 -4.27 31.20
C LEU A 316 1.59 -5.34 31.37
N PHE A 317 1.67 -6.43 30.61
CA PHE A 317 0.63 -7.47 30.58
C PHE A 317 0.91 -8.67 31.49
N LYS A 318 2.14 -8.82 32.02
CA LYS A 318 2.57 -9.90 32.91
C LYS A 318 2.57 -11.30 32.27
N TYR A 319 2.67 -11.39 30.96
CA TYR A 319 2.87 -12.63 30.21
C TYR A 319 3.71 -12.40 28.96
N GLU A 320 4.30 -13.47 28.43
CA GLU A 320 5.09 -13.41 27.19
C GLU A 320 4.19 -13.15 25.98
N PRO A 321 4.57 -12.26 25.05
CA PRO A 321 3.85 -12.14 23.79
C PRO A 321 3.97 -13.46 22.98
N ASP A 322 3.01 -13.71 22.10
CA ASP A 322 3.07 -14.88 21.20
C ASP A 322 4.24 -14.73 20.24
N SER A 323 5.21 -15.65 20.28
CA SER A 323 6.42 -15.58 19.45
C SER A 323 6.16 -15.74 17.95
N GLN A 324 5.01 -16.28 17.53
CA GLN A 324 4.63 -16.34 16.12
C GLN A 324 4.25 -14.96 15.56
N ILE A 325 3.85 -14.02 16.42
CA ILE A 325 3.44 -12.66 16.05
C ILE A 325 4.46 -11.63 16.52
N TRP A 326 5.10 -11.89 17.64
CA TRP A 326 6.14 -11.07 18.24
C TRP A 326 7.43 -11.89 18.29
N PRO A 327 8.03 -12.18 17.12
CA PRO A 327 9.26 -12.96 17.04
C PRO A 327 10.42 -12.23 17.74
N CYS A 328 11.51 -12.93 18.01
CA CYS A 328 12.69 -12.29 18.57
C CYS A 328 13.28 -11.27 17.58
N LYS A 329 14.21 -10.43 18.05
CA LYS A 329 14.83 -9.38 17.24
C LYS A 329 15.53 -9.97 16.01
N GLU A 330 16.20 -11.11 16.17
CA GLU A 330 16.98 -11.79 15.14
C GLU A 330 16.06 -12.33 14.03
N GLU A 331 14.95 -12.95 14.42
CA GLU A 331 13.93 -13.46 13.50
C GLU A 331 13.20 -12.32 12.78
N ARG A 332 12.83 -11.26 13.51
CA ARG A 332 12.11 -10.11 12.95
C ARG A 332 12.92 -9.39 11.88
N TRP A 333 14.25 -9.33 11.99
CA TRP A 333 15.13 -8.68 11.02
C TRP A 333 15.86 -9.66 10.09
N ASN A 334 15.46 -10.93 10.07
CA ASN A 334 15.96 -11.89 9.10
C ASN A 334 15.49 -11.49 7.69
N PRO A 335 16.40 -11.15 6.74
CA PRO A 335 16.02 -10.72 5.39
C PRO A 335 15.09 -11.68 4.66
N GLN A 336 15.14 -12.98 4.98
CA GLN A 336 14.25 -14.00 4.42
C GLN A 336 12.78 -13.82 4.82
N ASN A 337 12.50 -13.18 5.96
CA ASN A 337 11.16 -13.06 6.56
C ASN A 337 10.61 -11.62 6.57
N CYS A 338 11.46 -10.62 6.31
CA CYS A 338 11.18 -9.20 6.62
C CYS A 338 10.41 -8.41 5.57
N LEU A 339 10.24 -8.96 4.38
CA LEU A 339 9.88 -8.18 3.20
C LEU A 339 8.65 -8.77 2.52
N GLY A 340 7.78 -7.86 2.08
CA GLY A 340 6.65 -8.17 1.24
C GLY A 340 6.25 -6.96 0.43
N SER A 341 5.40 -7.19 -0.57
CA SER A 341 4.92 -6.19 -1.50
C SER A 341 3.44 -6.38 -1.77
N TRP A 342 2.76 -5.29 -2.12
CA TRP A 342 1.43 -5.32 -2.71
C TRP A 342 1.52 -5.81 -4.15
N VAL A 343 0.99 -6.99 -4.40
CA VAL A 343 0.94 -7.63 -5.71
C VAL A 343 -0.49 -7.59 -6.20
N ASN A 344 -0.66 -7.10 -7.42
CA ASN A 344 -1.91 -7.23 -8.14
C ASN A 344 -1.86 -8.49 -9.00
N LEU A 345 -2.53 -9.56 -8.54
CA LEU A 345 -2.49 -10.86 -9.22
C LEU A 345 -3.07 -10.79 -10.65
N TYR A 346 -4.01 -9.88 -10.90
CA TYR A 346 -4.60 -9.73 -12.23
C TYR A 346 -3.60 -9.09 -13.19
N ARG A 347 -2.99 -7.97 -12.80
CA ARG A 347 -1.91 -7.34 -13.57
C ARG A 347 -0.76 -8.32 -13.81
N LEU A 348 -0.36 -9.07 -12.79
CA LEU A 348 0.69 -10.10 -12.92
C LEU A 348 0.31 -11.16 -13.97
N SER A 349 -0.94 -11.64 -13.93
CA SER A 349 -1.45 -12.58 -14.92
C SER A 349 -1.43 -11.98 -16.33
N MET A 350 -1.87 -10.72 -16.51
CA MET A 350 -1.83 -10.05 -17.82
C MET A 350 -0.39 -9.92 -18.35
N SER A 351 0.54 -9.52 -17.49
CA SER A 351 1.96 -9.41 -17.83
C SER A 351 2.58 -10.75 -18.23
N ILE A 352 2.20 -11.85 -17.56
CA ILE A 352 2.66 -13.20 -17.90
C ILE A 352 2.06 -13.67 -19.23
N ILE A 353 0.77 -13.41 -19.49
CA ILE A 353 0.15 -13.74 -20.79
C ILE A 353 0.89 -13.02 -21.93
N GLN A 354 1.17 -11.73 -21.79
CA GLN A 354 1.93 -10.95 -22.77
C GLN A 354 3.35 -11.51 -22.97
N LEU A 355 4.03 -11.85 -21.87
CA LEU A 355 5.36 -12.48 -21.91
C LEU A 355 5.35 -13.78 -22.74
N VAL A 356 4.36 -14.64 -22.52
CA VAL A 356 4.21 -15.91 -23.26
C VAL A 356 3.88 -15.67 -24.73
N GLN A 357 3.00 -14.73 -25.05
CA GLN A 357 2.65 -14.37 -26.43
C GLN A 357 3.88 -13.84 -27.21
N GLU A 358 4.75 -13.11 -26.52
CA GLU A 358 6.02 -12.62 -27.07
C GLU A 358 7.15 -13.66 -27.07
N LYS A 359 6.90 -14.88 -26.58
CA LYS A 359 7.85 -16.00 -26.53
C LYS A 359 9.14 -15.67 -25.78
N LEU A 360 9.02 -14.87 -24.72
CA LEU A 360 10.13 -14.56 -23.82
C LEU A 360 10.32 -15.67 -22.79
N GLU A 361 11.55 -15.81 -22.28
CA GLU A 361 11.83 -16.79 -21.22
C GLU A 361 11.09 -16.42 -19.92
N PRO A 362 10.45 -17.39 -19.25
CA PRO A 362 9.66 -17.15 -18.04
C PRO A 362 10.55 -17.10 -16.80
N ILE A 363 11.58 -16.27 -16.82
CA ILE A 363 12.42 -16.00 -15.65
C ILE A 363 11.88 -14.81 -14.87
N SER A 364 12.07 -14.80 -13.55
CA SER A 364 11.58 -13.77 -12.62
C SER A 364 11.90 -12.35 -13.10
N LYS A 365 13.09 -12.12 -13.66
CA LYS A 365 13.49 -10.83 -14.25
C LYS A 365 12.55 -10.36 -15.36
N ASN A 366 12.22 -11.23 -16.32
CA ASN A 366 11.39 -10.88 -17.47
C ASN A 366 9.93 -10.65 -17.06
N ILE A 367 9.42 -11.48 -16.15
CA ILE A 367 8.06 -11.35 -15.60
C ILE A 367 7.92 -10.01 -14.88
N LEU A 368 8.87 -9.67 -14.00
CA LEU A 368 8.84 -8.42 -13.25
C LEU A 368 9.00 -7.21 -14.17
N GLN A 369 9.86 -7.29 -15.21
CA GLN A 369 9.98 -6.21 -16.19
C GLN A 369 8.64 -5.96 -16.91
N LYS A 370 7.91 -7.02 -17.30
CA LYS A 370 6.56 -6.91 -17.88
C LYS A 370 5.54 -6.39 -16.89
N TYR A 371 5.63 -6.80 -15.63
CA TYR A 371 4.78 -6.28 -14.56
C TYR A 371 5.01 -4.79 -14.37
N GLN A 372 6.25 -4.35 -14.22
CA GLN A 372 6.64 -2.95 -13.96
C GLN A 372 6.28 -2.02 -15.10
N SER A 373 6.69 -2.36 -16.33
CA SER A 373 6.44 -1.57 -17.54
C SER A 373 5.01 -1.64 -18.09
N TRP A 374 4.11 -2.30 -17.35
CA TRP A 374 2.72 -2.48 -17.74
C TRP A 374 2.00 -1.13 -17.93
N ASN A 375 1.39 -0.96 -19.11
CA ASN A 375 0.82 0.29 -19.59
C ASN A 375 -0.72 0.39 -19.47
N GLY A 376 -1.34 -0.54 -18.74
CA GLY A 376 -2.79 -0.61 -18.65
C GLY A 376 -3.43 -1.74 -19.47
N THR A 377 -2.66 -2.55 -20.21
CA THR A 377 -3.25 -3.59 -21.08
C THR A 377 -4.11 -4.57 -20.30
N ASN A 378 -5.36 -4.68 -20.72
CA ASN A 378 -6.26 -5.77 -20.40
C ASN A 378 -6.43 -6.64 -21.65
N VAL A 379 -5.77 -7.81 -21.68
CA VAL A 379 -5.81 -8.69 -22.86
C VAL A 379 -7.21 -9.27 -23.13
N PHE A 380 -8.13 -9.19 -22.16
CA PHE A 380 -9.55 -9.59 -22.30
C PHE A 380 -10.50 -8.39 -22.53
N ARG A 381 -9.96 -7.22 -22.94
CA ARG A 381 -10.77 -6.02 -23.15
C ARG A 381 -11.80 -6.17 -24.27
N ASN A 382 -11.37 -6.73 -25.40
CA ASN A 382 -12.17 -6.86 -26.63
C ASN A 382 -12.42 -8.33 -27.04
N GLN A 383 -12.07 -9.28 -26.18
CA GLN A 383 -12.19 -10.70 -26.45
C GLN A 383 -12.47 -11.46 -25.15
N THR A 384 -13.20 -12.57 -25.27
CA THR A 384 -13.53 -13.45 -24.15
C THR A 384 -12.49 -14.55 -23.95
N GLU A 385 -11.72 -14.84 -25.00
CA GLU A 385 -10.77 -15.94 -25.05
C GLU A 385 -9.46 -15.53 -25.73
N ILE A 386 -8.37 -16.18 -25.34
CA ILE A 386 -7.03 -15.97 -25.90
C ILE A 386 -6.46 -17.32 -26.29
N GLN A 387 -6.09 -17.46 -27.56
CA GLN A 387 -5.42 -18.65 -28.06
C GLN A 387 -3.95 -18.63 -27.63
N MET A 388 -3.56 -19.61 -26.82
CA MET A 388 -2.18 -19.84 -26.45
C MET A 388 -1.61 -20.77 -27.49
N GLY A 389 -0.87 -20.22 -28.45
CA GLY A 389 -0.26 -21.04 -29.52
C GLY A 389 0.47 -22.23 -28.94
N LYS A 390 0.37 -23.41 -29.57
CA LYS A 390 0.98 -24.68 -29.10
C LYS A 390 2.44 -24.45 -28.67
N SER A 391 2.68 -24.29 -27.38
CA SER A 391 4.03 -24.03 -26.91
C SER A 391 4.77 -25.35 -26.76
N ILE A 392 5.94 -25.39 -27.38
CA ILE A 392 6.84 -26.54 -27.50
C ILE A 392 7.38 -26.90 -26.11
N SER A 393 7.24 -28.18 -25.76
CA SER A 393 7.87 -28.96 -24.68
C SER A 393 8.30 -28.22 -23.40
N MET A 394 7.72 -28.66 -22.28
CA MET A 394 8.19 -28.45 -20.91
C MET A 394 9.74 -28.42 -20.82
N MET A 395 10.33 -27.24 -20.69
CA MET A 395 11.67 -27.14 -20.11
C MET A 395 11.49 -27.32 -18.61
N THR A 396 11.69 -28.56 -18.15
CA THR A 396 11.86 -28.91 -16.75
C THR A 396 12.99 -28.06 -16.16
N LEU A 397 12.63 -27.01 -15.42
CA LEU A 397 13.58 -26.34 -14.53
C LEU A 397 13.97 -27.33 -13.43
N ASN A 398 15.28 -27.57 -13.34
CA ASN A 398 15.88 -28.50 -12.40
C ASN A 398 15.65 -27.99 -10.95
N PRO A 399 15.08 -28.77 -10.01
CA PRO A 399 14.78 -28.30 -8.65
C PRO A 399 16.00 -28.03 -7.75
N GLN A 400 17.22 -28.08 -8.29
CA GLN A 400 18.46 -28.09 -7.51
C GLN A 400 19.53 -27.16 -8.05
N GLN A 401 19.18 -25.91 -8.34
CA GLN A 401 20.16 -24.83 -8.29
C GLN A 401 19.82 -23.92 -7.11
N ASN A 402 20.22 -24.38 -5.91
CA ASN A 402 20.60 -23.51 -4.80
C ASN A 402 21.73 -22.59 -5.29
N THR A 403 21.37 -21.55 -6.02
CA THR A 403 22.22 -20.38 -6.17
C THR A 403 22.00 -19.57 -4.90
N ASN A 404 23.09 -19.27 -4.20
CA ASN A 404 23.10 -18.40 -3.04
C ASN A 404 22.53 -17.03 -3.46
N TYR A 405 21.21 -16.85 -3.31
CA TYR A 405 20.55 -15.56 -3.49
C TYR A 405 20.48 -14.86 -2.14
N GLN A 406 21.08 -13.68 -2.09
CA GLN A 406 20.79 -12.71 -1.04
C GLN A 406 19.33 -12.31 -1.18
N VAL A 407 18.51 -12.77 -0.23
CA VAL A 407 17.12 -12.33 -0.13
C VAL A 407 17.14 -10.87 0.28
N GLY A 408 16.76 -10.05 -0.68
CA GLY A 408 16.37 -8.67 -0.52
C GLY A 408 15.70 -8.31 -1.84
N CYS A 409 14.90 -7.27 -1.86
CA CYS A 409 14.92 -6.43 -3.05
C CYS A 409 16.39 -6.26 -3.48
N TYR A 410 16.64 -6.06 -4.77
CA TYR A 410 17.78 -5.30 -5.24
C TYR A 410 18.37 -4.50 -4.09
N SER A 411 19.61 -4.82 -3.68
CA SER A 411 20.23 -4.11 -2.57
C SER A 411 20.00 -2.60 -2.80
N LEU A 412 19.90 -1.78 -1.76
CA LEU A 412 19.83 -0.32 -1.97
C LEU A 412 20.88 0.13 -3.01
N GLN A 413 22.03 -0.56 -3.08
CA GLN A 413 23.02 -0.45 -4.15
C GLN A 413 22.57 -0.87 -5.55
N GLU A 414 21.79 -1.94 -5.77
CA GLU A 414 21.29 -2.32 -7.11
C GLU A 414 20.09 -1.46 -7.58
N LEU A 415 19.34 -0.83 -6.65
CA LEU A 415 18.40 0.25 -6.97
C LEU A 415 19.10 1.62 -7.12
N GLU A 416 20.26 1.81 -6.48
CA GLU A 416 21.13 2.99 -6.61
C GLU A 416 22.12 2.88 -7.79
N GLU A 417 22.39 1.67 -8.31
CA GLU A 417 23.25 1.40 -9.46
C GLU A 417 22.60 1.76 -10.78
N ASP A 418 21.29 2.05 -10.76
CA ASP A 418 20.66 2.92 -11.76
C ASP A 418 21.10 4.38 -11.51
N LYS A 419 22.42 4.61 -11.54
CA LYS A 419 23.06 5.93 -11.57
C LYS A 419 22.81 6.56 -12.94
N PHE A 420 21.57 6.96 -13.22
CA PHE A 420 21.36 8.10 -14.11
C PHE A 420 21.41 9.39 -13.29
N SER A 421 22.65 9.70 -12.91
CA SER A 421 23.08 11.08 -12.71
C SER A 421 22.69 11.93 -13.93
N GLN A 422 22.22 13.16 -13.64
CA GLN A 422 21.98 14.25 -14.60
C GLN A 422 20.76 14.12 -15.53
N ASN A 423 19.55 14.11 -14.98
CA ASN A 423 18.40 14.71 -15.68
C ASN A 423 17.32 15.29 -14.75
N GLN A 424 17.74 15.85 -13.61
CA GLN A 424 16.90 16.59 -12.67
C GLN A 424 16.41 17.97 -13.19
N ARG A 425 16.45 18.22 -14.50
CA ARG A 425 16.04 19.52 -15.10
C ARG A 425 15.28 19.43 -16.43
N VAL A 426 14.83 18.24 -16.86
CA VAL A 426 14.14 18.10 -18.17
C VAL A 426 12.68 17.64 -18.05
N ASN A 427 12.22 17.21 -16.87
CA ASN A 427 10.84 16.73 -16.67
C ASN A 427 9.85 17.77 -16.10
N GLU A 428 10.22 19.05 -16.09
CA GLU A 428 9.27 20.17 -15.86
C GLU A 428 8.32 20.38 -17.07
N GLN A 429 8.55 19.68 -18.19
CA GLN A 429 7.70 19.70 -19.38
C GLN A 429 6.47 18.78 -19.32
N PHE A 430 6.12 18.19 -18.16
CA PHE A 430 4.84 17.47 -17.97
C PHE A 430 3.74 18.33 -17.33
N PHE A 431 4.05 19.61 -17.03
CA PHE A 431 3.06 20.62 -16.60
C PHE A 431 2.47 21.42 -17.78
N ASP A 432 3.01 21.26 -18.98
CA ASP A 432 2.41 21.58 -20.28
C ASP A 432 2.04 20.22 -20.89
N ASP A 433 0.79 19.78 -21.02
CA ASP A 433 -0.22 20.35 -21.90
C ASP A 433 -1.66 19.99 -21.45
N ASP A 434 -2.54 20.97 -21.69
CA ASP A 434 -4.00 20.93 -21.86
C ASP A 434 -4.95 21.03 -20.65
N VAL A 435 -4.50 21.10 -19.39
CA VAL A 435 -5.45 21.33 -18.27
C VAL A 435 -5.13 22.57 -17.43
N ILE A 436 -3.87 23.02 -17.39
CA ILE A 436 -3.49 24.18 -16.58
C ILE A 436 -3.51 25.48 -17.42
N LEU A 437 -3.21 25.42 -18.71
CA LEU A 437 -3.27 26.59 -19.61
C LEU A 437 -4.69 27.10 -19.90
N GLN A 438 -5.71 26.22 -19.90
CA GLN A 438 -7.10 26.63 -20.08
C GLN A 438 -7.70 27.36 -18.87
N PHE A 439 -7.04 27.35 -17.71
CA PHE A 439 -7.49 28.07 -16.52
C PHE A 439 -6.68 29.35 -16.24
N ILE A 440 -5.70 29.68 -17.10
CA ILE A 440 -4.85 30.87 -16.98
C ILE A 440 -5.09 31.89 -18.14
N GLN A 441 -6.01 31.62 -19.07
CA GLN A 441 -6.67 32.65 -19.90
C GLN A 441 -8.11 32.81 -19.45
#